data_AF-A0A9E0T5Z4-F1
#
_entry.id   AF-A0A9E0T5Z4-F1
#
_cell.length_a   1.000
_cell.length_b   1.000
_cell.length_c   1.000
_cell.angle_alpha   90.00
_cell.angle_beta   90.00
_cell.angle_gamma   90.00
#
_symmetry.space_group_name_H-M   'P 1'
#
loop_
_entity.id
_entity.type
_entity.pdbx_description
1 polymer ?
#
loop_
_entity_poly.entity_id
_entity_poly.type
_entity_poly.pdbx_seq_one_letter_code
_entity_poly.pdbx_strand_id
1 'polypeptide(L)'
;MRTTLDLPDDLHRIALSLAHHSGRSLGQTVGELMRRGLEAPATRVAEPQAFYRVDPDTGLPLVRAPRPITDEDVKALDDES
;
A
#
# COMPACT_ATOMS: atom_id res chain seq x y z
N MET A 1 -19.78 -3.05 -15.12
CA MET A 1 -20.61 -1.90 -15.54
C MET A 1 -19.68 -0.78 -15.98
N ARG A 2 -20.02 0.03 -17.00
CA ARG A 2 -19.22 1.20 -17.40
C ARG A 2 -19.83 2.45 -16.79
N THR A 3 -19.05 3.17 -16.01
CA THR A 3 -19.48 4.37 -15.28
C THR A 3 -18.52 5.50 -15.63
N THR A 4 -19.06 6.70 -15.84
CA THR A 4 -18.26 7.93 -15.97
C THR A 4 -18.20 8.60 -14.61
N LEU A 5 -17.00 9.00 -14.19
CA LEU A 5 -16.73 9.57 -12.87
C LEU A 5 -15.88 10.82 -13.08
N ASP A 6 -16.24 11.92 -12.44
CA ASP A 6 -15.38 13.10 -12.38
C ASP A 6 -14.31 12.88 -11.31
N LEU A 7 -13.05 12.95 -11.70
CA LEU A 7 -11.91 12.72 -10.82
C LEU A 7 -11.06 13.99 -10.74
N PRO A 8 -10.77 14.51 -9.53
CA PRO A 8 -9.79 15.57 -9.35
C PRO A 8 -8.45 15.28 -10.07
N ASP A 9 -7.85 16.32 -10.65
CA ASP A 9 -6.65 16.21 -11.49
C ASP A 9 -5.48 15.49 -10.81
N ASP A 10 -5.29 15.74 -9.52
CA ASP A 10 -4.26 15.10 -8.70
C ASP A 10 -4.51 13.60 -8.55
N LEU A 11 -5.74 13.19 -8.25
CA LEU A 11 -6.13 11.79 -8.16
C LEU A 11 -6.03 11.09 -9.52
N HIS A 12 -6.39 11.77 -10.60
CA HIS A 12 -6.22 11.24 -11.95
C HIS A 12 -4.75 10.95 -12.27
N ARG A 13 -3.84 11.87 -11.95
CA ARG A 13 -2.39 11.67 -12.14
C ARG A 13 -1.85 10.51 -11.31
N ILE A 14 -2.26 10.40 -10.04
CA ILE A 14 -1.85 9.31 -9.15
C ILE A 14 -2.34 7.96 -9.70
N ALA A 15 -3.62 7.87 -10.05
CA ALA A 15 -4.20 6.64 -10.57
C ALA A 15 -3.56 6.22 -11.91
N LEU A 16 -3.26 7.18 -12.78
CA LEU A 16 -2.56 6.93 -14.05
C LEU A 16 -1.13 6.43 -13.83
N SER A 17 -0.39 7.05 -12.92
CA SER A 17 0.97 6.62 -12.56
C SER A 17 0.97 5.19 -12.00
N LEU A 18 0.00 4.86 -11.13
CA LEU A 18 -0.13 3.52 -10.56
C LEU A 18 -0.52 2.49 -11.63
N ALA A 19 -1.41 2.84 -12.54
CA ALA A 19 -1.81 1.98 -13.65
C ALA A 19 -0.60 1.64 -14.56
N HIS A 20 0.22 2.64 -14.89
CA HIS A 20 1.45 2.45 -15.66
C HIS A 20 2.45 1.56 -14.93
N HIS A 21 2.72 1.84 -13.65
CA HIS A 21 3.68 1.07 -12.86
C HIS A 21 3.25 -0.39 -12.67
N SER A 22 1.94 -0.64 -12.54
CA SER A 22 1.39 -1.99 -12.33
C SER A 22 1.04 -2.74 -13.63
N GLY A 23 1.21 -2.11 -14.80
CA GLY A 23 0.86 -2.70 -16.10
C GLY A 23 -0.64 -2.97 -16.29
N ARG A 24 -1.50 -2.21 -15.60
CA ARG A 24 -2.96 -2.39 -15.61
C ARG A 24 -3.65 -1.21 -16.30
N SER A 25 -4.91 -1.41 -16.72
CA SER A 25 -5.70 -0.28 -17.23
C SER A 25 -6.10 0.68 -16.10
N LEU A 26 -6.33 1.95 -16.44
CA LEU A 26 -6.80 2.95 -15.47
C LEU A 26 -8.11 2.53 -14.80
N GLY A 27 -9.08 2.00 -15.56
CA GLY A 27 -10.36 1.54 -15.02
C GLY A 27 -10.23 0.36 -14.03
N GLN A 28 -9.34 -0.60 -14.32
CA GLN A 28 -9.04 -1.69 -13.37
C GLN A 28 -8.39 -1.16 -12.09
N THR A 29 -7.44 -0.24 -12.23
CA THR A 29 -6.72 0.37 -11.11
C THR A 29 -7.68 1.15 -10.21
N VAL A 30 -8.52 2.00 -10.78
CA VAL A 30 -9.53 2.77 -10.05
C VAL A 30 -10.55 1.85 -9.38
N GLY A 31 -11.05 0.82 -10.07
CA GLY A 31 -11.99 -0.13 -9.49
C GLY A 31 -11.42 -0.86 -8.28
N GLU A 32 -10.17 -1.30 -8.35
CA GLU A 32 -9.48 -1.93 -7.23
C GLU A 32 -9.24 -0.96 -6.06
N LEU A 33 -8.83 0.29 -6.33
CA LEU A 33 -8.66 1.32 -5.30
C LEU A 33 -9.99 1.63 -4.58
N MET A 34 -11.09 1.73 -5.33
CA MET A 34 -12.42 1.93 -4.75
C MET A 34 -12.81 0.76 -3.85
N ARG A 35 -12.60 -0.48 -4.30
CA ARG A 35 -12.88 -1.68 -3.50
C ARG A 35 -12.10 -1.67 -2.18
N ARG A 36 -10.79 -1.43 -2.24
CA ARG A 36 -9.94 -1.32 -1.04
C ARG A 36 -10.40 -0.21 -0.10
N GLY A 37 -10.77 0.95 -0.64
CA GLY A 37 -11.26 2.08 0.15
C GLY A 37 -12.60 1.79 0.84
N LEU A 38 -13.46 0.98 0.22
CA LEU A 38 -14.76 0.58 0.77
C LEU A 38 -14.66 -0.61 1.75
N GLU A 39 -13.72 -1.54 1.52
CA GLU A 39 -13.41 -2.65 2.41
C GLU A 39 -12.59 -2.20 3.64
N ALA A 40 -11.95 -1.04 3.57
CA ALA A 40 -11.22 -0.46 4.69
C ALA A 40 -12.19 -0.17 5.87
N PRO A 41 -11.84 -0.58 7.10
CA PRO A 41 -12.64 -0.26 8.28
C PRO A 41 -12.92 1.25 8.37
N ALA A 42 -14.15 1.65 8.69
CA ALA A 42 -14.56 3.06 8.82
C ALA A 42 -13.73 3.83 9.88
N THR A 43 -13.21 3.09 10.85
CA THR A 43 -12.05 3.54 11.61
C THR A 43 -10.88 3.45 10.66
N ARG A 44 -10.48 4.57 10.03
CA ARG A 44 -9.06 4.80 9.80
C ARG A 44 -8.43 4.54 11.16
N VAL A 45 -7.92 3.33 11.36
CA VAL A 45 -6.86 3.10 12.32
C VAL A 45 -5.84 4.09 11.80
N ALA A 46 -5.76 5.26 12.44
CA ALA A 46 -4.63 6.16 12.27
C ALA A 46 -3.44 5.19 12.21
N GLU A 47 -2.73 5.15 11.06
CA GLU A 47 -1.72 4.12 10.78
C GLU A 47 -1.09 3.78 12.12
N PRO A 48 -1.31 2.55 12.67
CA PRO A 48 -1.07 2.30 14.08
C PRO A 48 0.34 2.80 14.33
N GLN A 49 0.46 3.91 15.08
CA GLN A 49 1.61 4.82 14.98
C GLN A 49 2.84 3.94 14.95
N ALA A 50 3.43 3.83 13.76
CA ALA A 50 4.15 2.61 13.47
C ALA A 50 5.25 2.47 14.52
N PHE A 51 5.34 1.31 15.16
CA PHE A 51 6.29 1.06 16.25
C PHE A 51 7.75 1.00 15.73
N TYR A 52 8.03 1.71 14.64
CA TYR A 52 9.34 1.91 14.09
C TYR A 52 9.76 3.37 14.31
N ARG A 53 11.05 3.58 14.54
CA ARG A 53 11.65 4.91 14.50
C ARG A 53 12.24 5.09 13.12
N VAL A 54 12.24 6.29 12.56
CA VAL A 54 13.00 6.54 11.32
C VAL A 54 14.43 6.85 11.72
N ASP A 55 15.38 6.16 11.12
CA ASP A 55 16.81 6.44 11.30
C ASP A 55 17.15 7.78 10.63
N PRO A 56 17.77 8.74 11.35
CA PRO A 56 17.96 10.10 10.84
C PRO A 56 19.02 10.19 9.72
N ASP A 57 19.94 9.24 9.65
CA ASP A 57 21.04 9.25 8.68
C ASP A 57 20.65 8.56 7.36
N THR A 58 19.85 7.50 7.44
CA THR A 58 19.42 6.70 6.27
C THR A 58 18.00 6.99 5.80
N GLY A 59 17.15 7.57 6.65
CA GLY A 59 15.73 7.81 6.35
C GLY A 59 14.87 6.54 6.32
N LEU A 60 15.40 5.39 6.75
CA LEU A 60 14.71 4.11 6.70
C LEU A 60 13.98 3.78 8.03
N PRO A 61 12.87 3.01 7.98
CA PRO A 61 12.22 2.48 9.18
C PRO A 61 13.13 1.53 9.98
N LEU A 62 13.33 1.84 11.26
CA LEU A 62 14.01 1.01 12.25
C LEU A 62 13.00 0.24 13.09
N VAL A 63 12.97 -1.08 12.91
CA VAL A 63 12.13 -2.02 13.66
C VAL A 63 12.98 -2.87 14.61
N ARG A 64 12.48 -3.11 15.83
CA ARG A 64 13.11 -4.03 16.79
C ARG A 64 12.33 -5.34 16.83
N ALA A 65 13.01 -6.45 16.57
CA ALA A 65 12.48 -7.79 16.76
C ALA A 65 12.97 -8.37 18.11
N PRO A 66 12.15 -9.17 18.81
CA PRO A 66 12.55 -9.81 20.08
C PRO A 66 13.58 -10.92 19.89
N ARG A 67 13.75 -11.43 18.66
CA ARG A 67 14.74 -12.42 18.27
C ARG A 67 15.39 -12.02 16.94
N PRO A 68 16.62 -12.48 16.65
CA PRO A 68 17.23 -12.33 15.33
C PRO A 68 16.29 -12.86 14.23
N ILE A 69 16.20 -12.11 13.14
CA ILE A 69 15.50 -12.55 11.93
C ILE A 69 16.47 -13.42 11.13
N THR A 70 16.03 -14.61 10.76
CA THR A 70 16.82 -15.62 10.02
C THR A 70 16.34 -15.77 8.59
N ASP A 71 17.13 -16.40 7.73
CA ASP A 71 16.73 -16.69 6.34
C ASP A 71 15.45 -17.54 6.26
N GLU A 72 15.20 -18.39 7.25
CA GLU A 72 13.98 -19.19 7.33
C GLU A 72 12.74 -18.32 7.59
N ASP A 73 12.86 -17.29 8.43
CA ASP A 73 11.78 -16.34 8.69
C ASP A 73 11.41 -15.54 7.42
N VAL A 74 12.39 -15.27 6.56
CA VAL A 74 12.17 -14.59 5.27
C VAL A 74 11.43 -15.51 4.29
N LYS A 75 11.86 -16.77 4.18
CA LYS A 75 11.24 -17.75 3.28
C LYS A 75 9.78 -18.02 3.64
N ALA A 76 9.48 -18.15 4.93
CA ALA A 76 8.12 -18.39 5.40
C ALA A 76 7.14 -17.27 4.99
N LEU A 77 7.60 -16.03 4.82
CA LEU A 77 6.76 -14.90 4.43
C LEU A 77 6.37 -14.92 2.94
N ASP A 78 7.30 -15.34 2.07
CA ASP A 78 7.07 -15.41 0.61
C ASP A 78 6.07 -16.52 0.25
N ASP A 79 6.00 -17.60 1.05
CA ASP A 79 5.09 -18.73 0.83
C ASP A 79 3.61 -18.41 1.17
N GLU A 80 3.33 -17.32 1.90
CA GLU A 80 1.98 -16.90 2.29
C GLU A 80 1.30 -15.91 1.30
N SER A 81 1.92 -15.61 0.16
CA SER A 81 1.51 -14.55 -0.80
C SER A 81 0.80 -15.04 -2.08
#